data_AF-A0A936ACB5-F1
#
_entry.id   AF-A0A936ACB5-F1
#
_cell.length_a   1.000
_cell.length_b   1.000
_cell.length_c   1.000
_cell.angle_alpha   90.00
_cell.angle_beta   90.00
_cell.angle_gamma   90.00
#
_symmetry.space_group_name_H-M   'P 1'
#
loop_
_entity.id
_entity.type
_entity.pdbx_description
1 polymer ?
#
loop_
_entity_poly.entity_id
_entity_poly.type
_entity_poly.pdbx_seq_one_letter_code
_entity_poly.pdbx_strand_id
1 'polypeptide(L)'
;MTAELKRFGLPLTLDWESIGKQLLALSPEDQAAIKSAGLAEYMEGGAGQDVEPEALGKWSIVTRYHWTQTFPAGAEVRVSHAYTNRPPGGLFMWTHPPEYERELIGQYCIDEGTSKGMAKALKATGGDESQQYSISYRIDYVLRTANSWAGPIRAFTLTLDKGDPRNIISLCIDGVKKTGPTTFVVEKKNFIPDRDLQILIVDPSGNL
;
A
#
# COMPACT_ATOMS: atom_id res chain seq x y z
N MET A 1 0.82 -2.05 -23.88
CA MET A 1 1.07 -2.60 -22.53
C MET A 1 0.63 -4.06 -22.37
N THR A 2 -0.63 -4.38 -21.99
CA THR A 2 -1.02 -5.78 -21.70
C THR A 2 -0.78 -6.76 -22.85
N ALA A 3 -1.07 -6.35 -24.08
CA ALA A 3 -0.79 -7.16 -25.27
C ALA A 3 0.71 -7.36 -25.52
N GLU A 4 1.54 -6.37 -25.18
CA GLU A 4 3.00 -6.45 -25.34
C GLU A 4 3.62 -7.38 -24.30
N LEU A 5 3.22 -7.30 -23.04
CA LEU A 5 3.67 -8.24 -22.01
C LEU A 5 3.33 -9.69 -22.40
N LYS A 6 2.11 -9.92 -22.89
CA LYS A 6 1.70 -11.24 -23.41
C LYS A 6 2.52 -11.69 -24.62
N ARG A 7 2.87 -10.77 -25.52
CA ARG A 7 3.71 -11.07 -26.70
C ARG A 7 5.08 -11.62 -26.28
N PHE A 8 5.66 -11.11 -25.21
CA PHE A 8 6.94 -11.57 -24.65
C PHE A 8 6.79 -12.73 -23.65
N GLY A 9 5.58 -13.31 -23.52
CA GLY A 9 5.33 -14.41 -22.58
C GLY A 9 5.38 -14.03 -21.10
N LEU A 10 5.36 -12.73 -20.77
CA LEU A 10 5.46 -12.27 -19.38
C LEU A 10 4.11 -12.43 -18.64
N PRO A 11 4.11 -12.96 -17.40
CA PRO A 11 2.91 -13.17 -16.62
C PRO A 11 2.35 -11.85 -16.09
N LEU A 12 1.03 -11.79 -15.96
CA LEU A 12 0.32 -10.72 -15.27
C LEU A 12 0.19 -11.08 -13.79
N THR A 13 1.32 -11.11 -13.06
CA THR A 13 1.40 -11.43 -11.63
C THR A 13 1.93 -10.23 -10.84
N LEU A 14 1.65 -10.19 -9.53
CA LEU A 14 2.25 -9.25 -8.59
C LEU A 14 3.55 -9.78 -7.96
N ASP A 15 3.95 -11.00 -8.30
CA ASP A 15 5.20 -11.62 -7.88
C ASP A 15 6.38 -11.02 -8.65
N TRP A 16 7.04 -10.04 -8.03
CA TRP A 16 8.13 -9.29 -8.64
C TRP A 16 9.38 -10.15 -8.86
N GLU A 17 9.64 -11.16 -8.03
CA GLU A 17 10.78 -12.08 -8.19
C GLU A 17 10.60 -12.95 -9.43
N SER A 18 9.39 -13.50 -9.61
CA SER A 18 9.05 -14.29 -10.80
C SER A 18 9.13 -13.45 -12.07
N ILE A 19 8.71 -12.18 -12.00
CA ILE A 19 8.86 -11.23 -13.12
C ILE A 19 10.33 -11.00 -13.45
N GLY A 20 11.18 -10.70 -12.44
CA GLY A 20 12.61 -10.44 -12.67
C GLY A 20 13.33 -11.62 -13.30
N LYS A 21 13.11 -12.84 -12.77
CA LYS A 21 13.68 -14.08 -13.34
C LYS A 21 13.27 -14.28 -14.80
N GLN A 22 12.02 -14.01 -15.14
CA GLN A 22 11.53 -14.16 -16.51
C GLN A 22 12.07 -13.09 -17.45
N LEU A 23 12.17 -11.84 -16.99
CA LEU A 23 12.78 -10.74 -17.76
C LEU A 23 14.24 -11.02 -18.09
N LEU A 24 15.01 -11.60 -17.16
CA LEU A 24 16.40 -12.01 -17.36
C LEU A 24 16.54 -13.24 -18.28
N ALA A 25 15.53 -14.11 -18.31
CA ALA A 25 15.51 -15.31 -19.15
C ALA A 25 15.15 -15.02 -20.63
N LEU A 26 14.73 -13.78 -20.96
CA LEU A 26 14.44 -13.38 -22.33
C LEU A 26 15.69 -13.33 -23.21
N SER A 27 15.51 -13.46 -24.53
CA SER A 27 16.61 -13.28 -25.48
C SER A 27 17.19 -11.86 -25.41
N PRO A 28 18.47 -11.64 -25.74
CA PRO A 28 19.05 -10.28 -25.75
C PRO A 28 18.28 -9.29 -26.65
N GLU A 29 17.71 -9.78 -27.75
CA GLU A 29 16.85 -9.00 -28.64
C GLU A 29 15.55 -8.56 -27.94
N ASP A 30 14.87 -9.50 -27.26
CA ASP A 30 13.66 -9.21 -26.50
C ASP A 30 13.92 -8.29 -25.31
N GLN A 31 15.04 -8.48 -24.60
CA GLN A 31 15.44 -7.59 -23.51
C GLN A 31 15.66 -6.16 -24.02
N ALA A 32 16.33 -5.99 -25.16
CA ALA A 32 16.52 -4.68 -25.80
C ALA A 32 15.18 -4.06 -26.23
N ALA A 33 14.27 -4.86 -26.80
CA ALA A 33 12.94 -4.41 -27.23
C ALA A 33 12.07 -3.95 -26.05
N ILE A 34 12.03 -4.72 -24.95
CA ILE A 34 11.29 -4.39 -23.73
C ILE A 34 11.88 -3.15 -23.06
N LYS A 35 13.21 -3.06 -22.96
CA LYS A 35 13.91 -1.88 -22.44
C LYS A 35 13.58 -0.64 -23.27
N SER A 36 13.65 -0.74 -24.60
CA SER A 36 13.31 0.36 -25.51
C SER A 36 11.84 0.76 -25.45
N ALA A 37 10.94 -0.16 -25.10
CA ALA A 37 9.53 0.13 -24.88
C ALA A 37 9.25 0.71 -23.48
N GLY A 38 10.28 0.86 -22.63
CA GLY A 38 10.14 1.37 -21.26
C GLY A 38 9.43 0.40 -20.32
N LEU A 39 9.35 -0.88 -20.68
CA LEU A 39 8.60 -1.90 -19.95
C LEU A 39 9.41 -2.54 -18.83
N ALA A 40 10.73 -2.56 -18.94
CA ALA A 40 11.61 -3.10 -17.92
C ALA A 40 12.89 -2.28 -17.79
N GLU A 41 13.46 -2.36 -16.60
CA GLU A 41 14.79 -1.89 -16.26
C GLU A 41 15.69 -3.08 -15.99
N TYR A 42 16.91 -3.03 -16.51
CA TYR A 42 17.90 -4.07 -16.33
C TYR A 42 19.10 -3.45 -15.63
N MET A 43 19.49 -4.03 -14.50
CA MET A 43 20.62 -3.61 -13.69
C MET A 43 21.70 -4.68 -13.82
N GLU A 44 22.88 -4.26 -14.27
CA GLU A 44 24.02 -5.16 -14.41
C GLU A 44 24.55 -5.52 -13.02
N GLY A 45 24.97 -6.78 -12.87
CA GLY A 45 25.67 -7.22 -11.67
C GLY A 45 27.00 -6.47 -11.51
N GLY A 46 27.37 -6.15 -10.27
CA GLY A 46 28.61 -5.42 -9.97
C GLY A 46 29.83 -6.30 -10.17
N ALA A 47 30.78 -5.90 -11.03
CA ALA A 47 32.05 -6.61 -11.15
C ALA A 47 32.83 -6.57 -9.82
N GLY A 48 32.88 -7.70 -9.10
CA GLY A 48 33.64 -7.86 -7.85
C GLY A 48 32.84 -7.76 -6.54
N GLN A 49 31.52 -7.63 -6.61
CA GLN A 49 30.61 -7.86 -5.48
C GLN A 49 29.65 -8.99 -5.89
N ASP A 50 29.21 -9.84 -4.96
CA ASP A 50 28.23 -10.93 -5.22
C ASP A 50 26.82 -10.35 -5.49
N VAL A 51 26.72 -9.43 -6.44
CA VAL A 51 25.51 -8.74 -6.87
C VAL A 51 25.10 -9.35 -8.20
N GLU A 52 24.10 -10.22 -8.14
CA GLU A 52 23.50 -10.82 -9.32
C GLU A 52 22.82 -9.74 -10.17
N PRO A 53 22.75 -9.91 -11.51
CA PRO A 53 21.98 -9.03 -12.36
C PRO A 53 20.50 -9.06 -11.97
N GLU A 54 19.85 -7.91 -12.03
CA GLU A 54 18.44 -7.75 -11.68
C GLU A 54 17.65 -7.14 -12.83
N ALA A 55 16.38 -7.52 -12.94
CA ALA A 55 15.44 -6.91 -13.87
C ALA A 55 14.13 -6.55 -13.18
N LEU A 56 13.65 -5.33 -13.38
CA LEU A 56 12.44 -4.80 -12.77
C LEU A 56 11.41 -4.45 -13.83
N GLY A 57 10.17 -4.91 -13.64
CA GLY A 57 9.05 -4.50 -14.48
C GLY A 57 8.58 -3.09 -14.15
N LYS A 58 8.36 -2.26 -15.18
CA LYS A 58 7.91 -0.86 -15.06
C LYS A 58 6.44 -0.68 -15.43
N TRP A 59 5.59 -1.64 -15.06
CA TRP A 59 4.15 -1.59 -15.29
C TRP A 59 3.35 -1.78 -13.99
N SER A 60 2.07 -1.44 -14.04
CA SER A 60 1.12 -1.70 -12.95
C SER A 60 0.01 -2.63 -13.42
N ILE A 61 -0.46 -3.49 -12.52
CA ILE A 61 -1.63 -4.34 -12.76
C ILE A 61 -2.85 -3.68 -12.14
N VAL A 62 -3.90 -3.51 -12.96
CA VAL A 62 -5.19 -2.97 -12.51
C VAL A 62 -6.25 -4.03 -12.72
N THR A 63 -6.77 -4.58 -11.63
CA THR A 63 -7.88 -5.53 -11.66
C THR A 63 -9.19 -4.81 -11.35
N ARG A 64 -10.16 -4.91 -12.27
CA ARG A 64 -11.50 -4.35 -12.10
C ARG A 64 -12.54 -5.45 -12.20
N TYR A 65 -13.35 -5.58 -11.17
CA TYR A 65 -14.50 -6.49 -11.14
C TYR A 65 -15.76 -5.72 -11.47
N HIS A 66 -16.59 -6.26 -12.36
CA HIS A 66 -17.90 -5.71 -12.72
C HIS A 66 -18.95 -6.81 -12.63
N TRP A 67 -20.13 -6.46 -12.14
CA TRP A 67 -21.28 -7.34 -12.09
C TRP A 67 -22.56 -6.51 -12.23
N THR A 68 -23.63 -7.16 -12.69
CA THR A 68 -24.96 -6.56 -12.71
C THR A 68 -25.64 -6.78 -11.36
N GLN A 69 -26.16 -5.71 -10.76
CA GLN A 69 -26.92 -5.77 -9.50
C GLN A 69 -28.33 -5.23 -9.71
N THR A 70 -29.33 -6.03 -9.37
CA THR A 70 -30.74 -5.61 -9.35
C THR A 70 -31.10 -5.04 -7.98
N PHE A 71 -31.77 -3.88 -7.94
CA PHE A 71 -32.31 -3.27 -6.73
C PHE A 71 -33.84 -3.33 -6.77
N PRO A 72 -34.47 -4.36 -6.16
CA PRO A 72 -35.91 -4.47 -6.12
C PRO A 72 -36.54 -3.31 -5.33
N ALA A 73 -37.68 -2.81 -5.81
CA ALA A 73 -38.38 -1.70 -5.18
C ALA A 73 -38.76 -2.03 -3.72
N GLY A 74 -38.41 -1.14 -2.78
CA GLY A 74 -38.77 -1.25 -1.37
C GLY A 74 -38.04 -2.36 -0.58
N ALA A 75 -37.08 -3.05 -1.18
CA ALA A 75 -36.36 -4.16 -0.55
C ALA A 75 -34.92 -3.77 -0.17
N GLU A 76 -34.40 -4.40 0.89
CA GLU A 76 -33.00 -4.27 1.30
C GLU A 76 -32.12 -5.20 0.43
N VAL A 77 -31.02 -4.65 -0.09
CA VAL A 77 -29.95 -5.40 -0.75
C VAL A 77 -28.71 -5.36 0.13
N ARG A 78 -28.14 -6.52 0.44
CA ARG A 78 -26.87 -6.65 1.17
C ARG A 78 -25.75 -7.00 0.22
N VAL A 79 -24.73 -6.16 0.18
CA VAL A 79 -23.52 -6.37 -0.61
C VAL A 79 -22.35 -6.59 0.34
N SER A 80 -21.56 -7.62 0.09
CA SER A 80 -20.34 -7.93 0.84
C SER A 80 -19.19 -8.16 -0.13
N HIS A 81 -18.05 -7.52 0.14
CA HIS A 81 -16.81 -7.73 -0.59
C HIS A 81 -15.75 -8.26 0.36
N ALA A 82 -15.09 -9.35 -0.03
CA ALA A 82 -13.94 -9.90 0.65
C ALA A 82 -12.85 -10.15 -0.38
N TYR A 83 -11.66 -9.62 -0.14
CA TYR A 83 -10.50 -9.79 -1.02
C TYR A 83 -9.22 -9.66 -0.20
N THR A 84 -8.16 -10.31 -0.66
CA THR A 84 -6.82 -10.14 -0.10
C THR A 84 -6.23 -8.85 -0.64
N ASN A 85 -6.02 -7.87 0.23
CA ASN A 85 -5.31 -6.65 -0.15
C ASN A 85 -3.79 -6.89 -0.16
N ARG A 86 -3.10 -6.31 -1.13
CA ARG A 86 -1.63 -6.26 -1.21
C ARG A 86 -1.24 -4.78 -1.24
N PRO A 87 -1.25 -4.10 -0.07
CA PRO A 87 -0.96 -2.68 -0.04
C PRO A 87 0.46 -2.43 -0.56
N PRO A 88 0.68 -1.37 -1.36
CA PRO A 88 2.03 -0.93 -1.65
C PRO A 88 2.75 -0.66 -0.33
N GLY A 89 4.00 -1.06 -0.28
CA GLY A 89 4.85 -0.83 0.86
C GLY A 89 6.30 -0.72 0.44
N GLY A 90 7.14 -0.28 1.36
CA GLY A 90 8.55 -0.11 1.08
C GLY A 90 9.30 0.57 2.21
N LEU A 91 10.56 0.83 1.93
CA LEU A 91 11.49 1.48 2.84
C LEU A 91 10.88 2.79 3.35
N PHE A 92 10.90 2.94 4.67
CA PHE A 92 10.33 4.08 5.37
C PHE A 92 11.31 4.59 6.41
N MET A 93 11.51 5.90 6.42
CA MET A 93 12.33 6.61 7.40
C MET A 93 11.51 7.72 8.02
N TRP A 94 11.65 7.92 9.32
CA TRP A 94 10.95 9.01 9.99
C TRP A 94 11.78 9.60 11.14
N THR A 95 11.93 10.92 11.13
CA THR A 95 12.52 11.68 12.24
C THR A 95 11.45 12.50 12.95
N HIS A 96 11.74 12.92 14.18
CA HIS A 96 10.93 13.92 14.86
C HIS A 96 11.84 15.05 15.38
N PRO A 97 11.67 16.31 14.91
CA PRO A 97 10.73 16.72 13.86
C PRO A 97 11.03 16.07 12.49
N PRO A 98 10.02 15.94 11.60
CA PRO A 98 10.21 15.30 10.30
C PRO A 98 11.06 16.17 9.39
N GLU A 99 12.21 15.65 8.97
CA GLU A 99 13.12 16.31 8.04
C GLU A 99 12.69 16.06 6.59
N TYR A 100 12.37 14.79 6.29
CA TYR A 100 11.90 14.25 5.01
C TYR A 100 10.42 13.84 5.10
N GLU A 101 9.81 13.55 3.95
CA GLU A 101 8.44 12.99 3.86
C GLU A 101 7.36 13.83 4.58
N ARG A 102 7.55 15.17 4.64
CA ARG A 102 6.65 16.09 5.36
C ARG A 102 5.23 16.09 4.79
N GLU A 103 5.08 15.77 3.52
CA GLU A 103 3.79 15.61 2.85
C GLU A 103 2.93 14.51 3.49
N LEU A 104 3.54 13.49 4.10
CA LEU A 104 2.83 12.40 4.76
C LEU A 104 2.07 12.86 6.01
N ILE A 105 2.51 13.96 6.63
CA ILE A 105 1.84 14.55 7.80
C ILE A 105 0.39 14.87 7.46
N GLY A 106 0.17 15.59 6.36
CA GLY A 106 -1.16 15.95 5.90
C GLY A 106 -1.91 14.76 5.30
N GLN A 107 -1.20 13.88 4.59
CA GLN A 107 -1.80 12.73 3.92
C GLN A 107 -2.39 11.70 4.91
N TYR A 108 -1.69 11.43 6.01
CA TYR A 108 -2.10 10.41 6.99
C TYR A 108 -2.53 11.00 8.34
N CYS A 109 -2.57 12.33 8.47
CA CYS A 109 -2.88 13.02 9.72
C CYS A 109 -1.94 12.58 10.86
N ILE A 110 -0.64 12.60 10.58
CA ILE A 110 0.40 12.26 11.56
C ILE A 110 0.47 13.38 12.59
N ASP A 111 -0.14 13.15 13.75
CA ASP A 111 -0.06 14.07 14.88
C ASP A 111 1.31 14.03 15.58
N GLU A 112 1.51 14.95 16.52
CA GLU A 112 2.77 15.07 17.27
C GLU A 112 3.13 13.78 18.03
N GLY A 113 2.13 13.10 18.60
CA GLY A 113 2.31 11.87 19.37
C GLY A 113 2.72 10.70 18.47
N THR A 114 2.06 10.56 17.32
CA THR A 114 2.33 9.57 16.28
C THR A 114 3.71 9.79 15.69
N SER A 115 4.06 11.04 15.35
CA SER A 115 5.40 11.38 14.85
C SER A 115 6.50 11.02 15.85
N LYS A 116 6.32 11.34 17.14
CA LYS A 116 7.27 10.96 18.19
C LYS A 116 7.35 9.44 18.36
N GLY A 117 6.20 8.76 18.29
CA GLY A 117 6.09 7.31 18.35
C GLY A 117 6.88 6.62 17.24
N MET A 118 6.74 7.08 16.00
CA MET A 118 7.46 6.54 14.84
C MET A 118 8.96 6.75 14.99
N ALA A 119 9.40 7.98 15.26
CA ALA A 119 10.82 8.27 15.44
C ALA A 119 11.45 7.43 16.57
N LYS A 120 10.72 7.20 17.68
CA LYS A 120 11.19 6.34 18.77
C LYS A 120 11.25 4.86 18.38
N ALA A 121 10.24 4.36 17.67
CA ALA A 121 10.16 2.95 17.28
C ALA A 121 11.29 2.58 16.31
N LEU A 122 11.58 3.44 15.33
CA LEU A 122 12.67 3.27 14.36
C LEU A 122 14.05 3.37 15.02
N LYS A 123 14.21 4.20 16.07
CA LYS A 123 15.44 4.26 16.87
C LYS A 123 15.75 2.99 17.64
N ALA A 124 14.72 2.31 18.13
CA ALA A 124 14.89 1.12 18.97
C ALA A 124 15.33 -0.12 18.18
N THR A 125 15.20 -0.10 16.86
CA THR A 125 15.48 -1.26 15.98
C THR A 125 16.78 -1.12 15.20
N GLY A 126 17.42 0.06 15.18
CA GLY A 126 18.72 0.29 14.54
C GLY A 126 19.92 0.03 15.45
N GLY A 127 20.83 -0.84 15.03
CA GLY A 127 22.22 -0.88 15.52
C GLY A 127 23.10 0.06 14.70
N ASP A 128 23.95 0.83 15.39
CA ASP A 128 24.78 1.96 14.93
C ASP A 128 24.07 3.05 14.10
N GLU A 129 24.46 4.29 14.37
CA GLU A 129 23.69 5.54 14.16
C GLU A 129 23.31 5.90 12.71
N SER A 130 23.65 5.09 11.70
CA SER A 130 23.63 5.59 10.32
C SER A 130 22.32 5.42 9.57
N GLN A 131 21.50 4.37 9.74
CA GLN A 131 20.24 4.27 8.97
C GLN A 131 19.14 3.45 9.68
N GLN A 132 18.16 4.15 10.25
CA GLN A 132 16.97 3.57 10.89
C GLN A 132 15.85 3.39 9.87
N TYR A 133 15.88 2.26 9.18
CA TYR A 133 14.86 1.90 8.22
C TYR A 133 13.74 1.08 8.86
N SER A 134 12.56 1.23 8.30
CA SER A 134 11.37 0.44 8.60
C SER A 134 10.63 0.16 7.30
N ILE A 135 9.57 -0.65 7.38
CA ILE A 135 8.67 -0.85 6.25
C ILE A 135 7.37 -0.12 6.52
N SER A 136 6.94 0.71 5.57
CA SER A 136 5.59 1.27 5.57
C SER A 136 4.70 0.47 4.64
N TYR A 137 3.42 0.34 5.00
CA TYR A 137 2.34 -0.15 4.15
C TYR A 137 1.29 0.94 4.03
N ARG A 138 0.85 1.21 2.79
CA ARG A 138 -0.11 2.26 2.46
C ARG A 138 -1.38 1.62 1.93
N ILE A 139 -2.47 1.75 2.68
CA ILE A 139 -3.78 1.21 2.30
C ILE A 139 -4.69 2.37 1.93
N ASP A 140 -5.14 2.41 0.68
CA ASP A 140 -6.13 3.36 0.20
C ASP A 140 -7.50 2.68 0.01
N TYR A 141 -8.57 3.35 0.42
CA TYR A 141 -9.94 2.89 0.21
C TYR A 141 -10.83 4.06 -0.22
N VAL A 142 -11.41 3.94 -1.42
CA VAL A 142 -12.33 4.94 -1.96
C VAL A 142 -13.63 4.93 -1.16
N LEU A 143 -13.94 6.06 -0.53
CA LEU A 143 -15.10 6.21 0.34
C LEU A 143 -16.02 7.36 -0.10
N ARG A 144 -15.47 8.41 -0.72
CA ARG A 144 -16.24 9.56 -1.19
C ARG A 144 -17.28 9.21 -2.25
N THR A 145 -17.11 8.10 -2.98
CA THR A 145 -18.10 7.63 -3.95
C THR A 145 -19.44 7.29 -3.29
N ALA A 146 -19.48 7.04 -1.98
CA ALA A 146 -20.72 6.89 -1.23
C ALA A 146 -21.60 8.16 -1.27
N ASN A 147 -21.02 9.34 -1.54
CA ASN A 147 -21.79 10.58 -1.70
C ASN A 147 -22.65 10.60 -2.98
N SER A 148 -22.48 9.61 -3.87
CA SER A 148 -23.38 9.40 -5.01
C SER A 148 -24.69 8.69 -4.64
N TRP A 149 -24.79 8.16 -3.43
CA TRP A 149 -25.99 7.48 -2.95
C TRP A 149 -27.03 8.47 -2.42
N ALA A 150 -28.26 8.00 -2.23
CA ALA A 150 -29.35 8.82 -1.69
C ALA A 150 -29.15 9.08 -0.19
N GLY A 151 -28.43 10.17 0.12
CA GLY A 151 -28.20 10.64 1.49
C GLY A 151 -26.95 10.05 2.15
N PRO A 152 -26.72 10.37 3.44
CA PRO A 152 -25.52 9.95 4.16
C PRO A 152 -25.48 8.43 4.44
N ILE A 153 -24.29 7.91 4.73
CA ILE A 153 -24.12 6.57 5.28
C ILE A 153 -24.73 6.56 6.69
N ARG A 154 -25.91 5.94 6.84
CA ARG A 154 -26.67 5.94 8.10
C ARG A 154 -25.86 5.41 9.29
N ALA A 155 -25.17 4.30 9.11
CA ALA A 155 -24.27 3.71 10.10
C ALA A 155 -22.98 3.27 9.40
N PHE A 156 -21.84 3.78 9.87
CA PHE A 156 -20.51 3.46 9.36
C PHE A 156 -19.67 2.89 10.49
N THR A 157 -19.11 1.70 10.27
CA THR A 157 -18.16 1.06 11.18
C THR A 157 -16.90 0.72 10.39
N LEU A 158 -15.76 1.21 10.87
CA LEU A 158 -14.44 0.88 10.35
C LEU A 158 -13.65 0.18 11.45
N THR A 159 -13.34 -1.10 11.23
CA THR A 159 -12.42 -1.85 12.06
C THR A 159 -11.05 -1.85 11.39
N LEU A 160 -10.04 -1.40 12.12
CA LEU A 160 -8.64 -1.36 11.69
C LEU A 160 -7.87 -2.40 12.49
N ASP A 161 -7.01 -3.14 11.82
CA ASP A 161 -6.04 -4.03 12.45
C ASP A 161 -4.65 -3.75 11.89
N LYS A 162 -3.71 -3.40 12.78
CA LYS A 162 -2.32 -3.11 12.39
C LYS A 162 -1.41 -4.34 12.38
N GLY A 163 -1.95 -5.54 12.61
CA GLY A 163 -1.26 -6.82 12.50
C GLY A 163 -0.35 -7.18 13.68
N ASP A 164 0.57 -6.28 14.06
CA ASP A 164 1.51 -6.49 15.18
C ASP A 164 1.37 -5.36 16.23
N PRO A 165 1.37 -5.65 17.54
CA PRO A 165 1.31 -4.63 18.60
C PRO A 165 2.41 -3.57 18.56
N ARG A 166 3.53 -3.81 17.89
CA ARG A 166 4.65 -2.87 17.68
C ARG A 166 4.41 -1.92 16.52
N ASN A 167 3.58 -2.28 15.54
CA ASN A 167 3.30 -1.43 14.39
C ASN A 167 2.66 -0.11 14.81
N ILE A 168 2.85 0.93 14.03
CA ILE A 168 2.21 2.22 14.23
C ILE A 168 1.21 2.43 13.10
N ILE A 169 0.01 2.90 13.42
CA ILE A 169 -1.04 3.18 12.45
C ILE A 169 -1.40 4.67 12.49
N SER A 170 -1.56 5.28 11.32
CA SER A 170 -1.96 6.69 11.17
C SER A 170 -2.93 6.81 10.00
N LEU A 171 -4.02 7.55 10.20
CA LEU A 171 -5.03 7.82 9.19
C LEU A 171 -5.84 9.06 9.55
N CYS A 172 -6.36 9.75 8.53
CA CYS A 172 -7.23 10.90 8.72
C CYS A 172 -8.68 10.50 9.02
N ILE A 173 -8.96 10.12 10.27
CA ILE A 173 -10.34 9.95 10.75
C ILE A 173 -10.45 10.20 12.25
N ASP A 174 -11.46 10.96 12.67
CA ASP A 174 -11.73 11.19 14.08
C ASP A 174 -12.51 10.04 14.72
N GLY A 175 -12.35 9.89 16.04
CA GLY A 175 -13.12 8.95 16.87
C GLY A 175 -12.55 7.53 16.89
N VAL A 176 -11.28 7.36 16.57
CA VAL A 176 -10.56 6.07 16.66
C VAL A 176 -10.49 5.64 18.13
N LYS A 177 -11.01 4.46 18.42
CA LYS A 177 -10.93 3.83 19.74
C LYS A 177 -10.14 2.54 19.64
N LYS A 178 -9.11 2.38 20.49
CA LYS A 178 -8.38 1.11 20.60
C LYS A 178 -9.29 0.07 21.27
N THR A 179 -9.49 -1.07 20.61
CA THR A 179 -10.36 -2.16 21.09
C THR A 179 -9.59 -3.44 21.41
N GLY A 180 -8.31 -3.51 21.03
CA GLY A 180 -7.42 -4.62 21.35
C GLY A 180 -5.94 -4.27 21.17
N PRO A 181 -5.02 -5.25 21.27
CA PRO A 181 -3.58 -5.01 21.11
C PRO A 181 -3.21 -4.40 19.75
N THR A 182 -3.90 -4.82 18.68
CA THR A 182 -3.67 -4.39 17.29
C THR A 182 -4.90 -3.74 16.66
N THR A 183 -6.06 -3.83 17.30
CA THR A 183 -7.34 -3.45 16.72
C THR A 183 -7.88 -2.12 17.22
N PHE A 184 -8.48 -1.38 16.29
CA PHE A 184 -9.12 -0.10 16.53
C PHE A 184 -10.46 -0.06 15.81
N VAL A 185 -11.42 0.67 16.36
CA VAL A 185 -12.75 0.84 15.78
C VAL A 185 -13.10 2.31 15.70
N VAL A 186 -13.72 2.69 14.58
CA VAL A 186 -14.39 3.98 14.38
C VAL A 186 -15.86 3.70 14.07
N GLU A 187 -16.75 4.39 14.77
CA GLU A 187 -18.18 4.32 14.54
C GLU A 187 -18.71 5.73 14.26
N LYS A 188 -19.48 5.89 13.17
CA LYS A 188 -20.13 7.15 12.81
C LYS A 188 -21.59 6.90 12.44
N LYS A 189 -22.45 7.89 12.70
CA LYS A 189 -23.86 7.91 12.29
C LYS A 189 -24.10 9.05 11.32
N ASN A 190 -24.94 8.83 10.31
CA ASN A 190 -25.25 9.81 9.25
C ASN A 190 -23.97 10.42 8.65
N PHE A 191 -23.00 9.57 8.35
CA PHE A 191 -21.68 9.97 7.91
C PHE A 191 -21.66 10.36 6.43
N ILE A 192 -21.14 11.55 6.14
CA ILE A 192 -20.84 12.03 4.80
C ILE A 192 -19.30 12.10 4.69
N PRO A 193 -18.65 11.15 4.00
CA PRO A 193 -17.20 11.18 3.84
C PRO A 193 -16.75 12.40 3.02
N ASP A 194 -15.86 13.21 3.57
CA ASP A 194 -15.21 14.35 2.90
C ASP A 194 -13.91 13.96 2.19
N ARG A 195 -13.35 12.78 2.53
CA ARG A 195 -12.13 12.19 1.97
C ARG A 195 -12.23 10.68 1.83
N ASP A 196 -11.37 10.14 0.98
CA ASP A 196 -11.12 8.70 0.92
C ASP A 196 -10.25 8.28 2.12
N LEU A 197 -10.27 7.00 2.49
CA LEU A 197 -9.41 6.52 3.57
C LEU A 197 -8.01 6.30 3.02
N GLN A 198 -7.03 6.90 3.67
CA GLN A 198 -5.61 6.64 3.47
C GLN A 198 -5.04 6.24 4.81
N ILE A 199 -4.49 5.03 4.88
CA ILE A 199 -4.03 4.41 6.12
C ILE A 199 -2.56 4.07 5.93
N LEU A 200 -1.73 4.62 6.82
CA LEU A 200 -0.32 4.29 6.94
C LEU A 200 -0.17 3.29 8.08
N ILE A 201 0.50 2.17 7.81
CA ILE A 201 1.00 1.26 8.84
C ILE A 201 2.51 1.24 8.74
N VAL A 202 3.22 1.52 9.83
CA VAL A 202 4.67 1.45 9.92
C VAL A 202 5.04 0.23 10.75
N ASP A 203 5.79 -0.68 10.13
CA ASP A 203 6.43 -1.83 10.76
C ASP A 203 7.89 -1.47 11.11
N PRO A 204 8.18 -1.21 12.40
CA PRO A 204 9.51 -0.81 12.82
C PRO A 204 10.53 -1.97 12.77
N SER A 205 10.10 -3.23 12.61
CA SER A 205 11.00 -4.37 12.59
C SER A 205 11.84 -4.48 11.32
N GLY A 206 11.42 -3.81 10.24
CA GLY A 206 12.19 -3.78 8.99
C GLY A 206 12.29 -5.12 8.26
N ASN A 207 11.54 -6.14 8.68
CA ASN A 207 11.50 -7.43 7.99
C ASN A 207 10.67 -7.26 6.70
N LEU A 208 11.36 -7.39 5.56
CA LEU A 208 10.75 -7.52 4.23
C LEU A 208 10.15 -8.92 4.03
#